data_AF-A0A959P5Y7-F1
#
_entry.id   AF-A0A959P5Y7-F1
#
_cell.length_a   1.000
_cell.length_b   1.000
_cell.length_c   1.000
_cell.angle_alpha   90.00
_cell.angle_beta   90.00
_cell.angle_gamma   90.00
#
_symmetry.space_group_name_H-M   'P 1'
#
loop_
_entity.id
_entity.type
_entity.pdbx_description
1 polymer ?
#
loop_
_entity_poly.entity_id
_entity_poly.type
_entity_poly.pdbx_seq_one_letter_code
_entity_poly.pdbx_strand_id
1 'polypeptide(L)'
;GIDYKGFSGRLSFNMRGNVLNSIGTRPEETSYTGNIYRWDFTMKQDLPVKGLSLSLNGLNIFHNGIESFRKFRLTKDSPITENLVSVLYPPTIYQLNLRYNF
;
A
#
# COMPACT_ATOMS: atom_id res chain seq x y z
N GLY A 1 -16.32 7.65 -3.16
CA GLY A 1 -15.87 9.05 -3.11
C GLY A 1 -17.08 9.96 -3.00
N ILE A 2 -16.90 11.15 -2.44
CA ILE A 2 -17.94 12.18 -2.36
C ILE A 2 -17.48 13.42 -3.11
N ASP A 3 -18.37 14.02 -3.87
CA ASP A 3 -18.12 15.28 -4.57
C ASP A 3 -19.29 16.22 -4.24
N TYR A 4 -19.01 17.35 -3.59
CA TYR A 4 -20.03 18.28 -3.12
C TYR A 4 -19.52 19.73 -3.09
N LYS A 5 -20.15 20.61 -3.89
CA LYS A 5 -19.90 22.08 -3.89
C LYS A 5 -18.41 22.47 -3.87
N GLY A 6 -17.60 21.88 -4.74
CA GLY A 6 -16.16 22.17 -4.85
C GLY A 6 -15.29 21.39 -3.84
N PHE A 7 -15.89 20.66 -2.90
CA PHE A 7 -15.20 19.63 -2.14
C PHE A 7 -15.24 18.30 -2.88
N SER A 8 -14.12 17.57 -2.87
CA SER A 8 -13.99 16.22 -3.40
C SER A 8 -13.20 15.37 -2.41
N GLY A 9 -13.76 14.24 -1.99
CA GLY A 9 -13.15 13.30 -1.08
C GLY A 9 -13.14 11.89 -1.65
N ARG A 10 -12.01 11.20 -1.59
CA ARG A 10 -11.88 9.81 -2.02
C ARG A 10 -11.13 9.03 -0.95
N LEU A 11 -11.62 7.84 -0.66
CA LEU A 11 -10.93 6.80 0.10
C LEU A 11 -10.79 5.60 -0.83
N SER A 12 -9.58 5.08 -0.91
CA SER A 12 -9.20 4.00 -1.81
C SER A 12 -8.60 2.87 -0.98
N PHE A 13 -9.08 1.65 -1.22
CA PHE A 13 -8.52 0.43 -0.65
C PHE A 13 -7.92 -0.41 -1.78
N ASN A 14 -6.67 -0.83 -1.60
CA ASN A 14 -5.98 -1.74 -2.50
C ASN A 14 -5.57 -3.00 -1.73
N MET A 15 -5.98 -4.15 -2.26
CA MET A 15 -5.57 -5.46 -1.78
C MET A 15 -4.81 -6.19 -2.88
N ARG A 16 -3.64 -6.74 -2.55
CA ARG A 16 -2.90 -7.66 -3.41
C ARG A 16 -2.60 -8.92 -2.64
N GLY A 17 -3.08 -10.06 -3.13
CA GLY A 17 -2.86 -11.35 -2.49
C GLY A 17 -1.67 -12.09 -3.07
N ASN A 18 -0.93 -12.79 -2.20
CA ASN A 18 0.10 -13.80 -2.50
C ASN A 18 0.79 -13.66 -3.86
N VAL A 19 1.78 -12.77 -3.92
CA VAL A 19 2.56 -12.53 -5.14
C VAL A 19 3.89 -13.28 -5.06
N LEU A 20 4.21 -14.05 -6.09
CA LEU A 20 5.55 -14.64 -6.24
C LEU A 20 6.57 -13.51 -6.39
N ASN A 21 7.50 -13.39 -5.45
CA ASN A 21 8.45 -12.28 -5.39
C ASN A 21 9.77 -12.63 -6.09
N SER A 22 10.28 -13.84 -5.87
CA SER A 22 11.48 -14.34 -6.54
C SER A 22 11.47 -15.85 -6.68
N ILE A 23 11.99 -16.36 -7.79
CA ILE A 23 12.30 -17.78 -7.97
C ILE A 23 13.80 -17.94 -7.71
N GLY A 24 14.15 -18.73 -6.69
CA GLY A 24 15.54 -19.06 -6.41
C GLY A 24 16.02 -20.26 -7.22
N THR A 25 17.32 -20.50 -7.22
CA THR A 25 17.90 -21.68 -7.88
C THR A 25 17.52 -22.96 -7.15
N ARG A 26 17.32 -22.86 -5.83
CA ARG A 26 16.78 -23.94 -5.00
C ARG A 26 15.33 -23.64 -4.58
N PRO A 27 14.47 -24.67 -4.42
CA PRO A 27 13.08 -24.48 -4.02
C PRO A 27 12.93 -23.63 -2.75
N GLU A 28 13.83 -23.79 -1.77
CA GLU A 28 13.81 -23.08 -0.49
C GLU A 28 14.13 -21.58 -0.57
N GLU A 29 14.72 -21.13 -1.68
CA GLU A 29 15.04 -19.73 -1.93
C GLU A 29 13.86 -18.98 -2.58
N THR A 30 12.83 -19.72 -3.01
CA THR A 30 11.62 -19.14 -3.61
C THR A 30 10.84 -18.35 -2.57
N SER A 31 10.69 -17.05 -2.82
CA SER A 31 10.04 -16.12 -1.89
C SER A 31 8.71 -15.61 -2.43
N TYR A 32 7.78 -15.41 -1.52
CA TYR A 32 6.44 -14.91 -1.78
C TYR A 32 6.19 -13.70 -0.89
N THR A 33 5.49 -12.72 -1.44
CA THR A 33 4.96 -11.60 -0.67
C THR A 33 3.55 -11.95 -0.24
N GLY A 34 3.29 -11.87 1.06
CA GLY A 34 1.96 -12.05 1.63
C GLY A 34 0.99 -10.95 1.24
N ASN A 35 -0.19 -11.00 1.84
CA ASN A 35 -1.25 -10.06 1.49
C ASN A 35 -0.86 -8.63 1.83
N ILE A 36 -0.90 -7.75 0.83
CA ILE A 36 -0.68 -6.32 0.99
C ILE A 36 -2.03 -5.65 1.10
N TYR A 37 -2.23 -4.90 2.19
CA TYR A 37 -3.42 -4.08 2.43
C TYR A 37 -3.02 -2.62 2.49
N ARG A 38 -3.48 -1.81 1.54
CA ARG A 38 -3.14 -0.39 1.46
C ARG A 38 -4.39 0.46 1.42
N TRP A 39 -4.37 1.51 2.24
CA TRP A 39 -5.43 2.52 2.29
C TRP A 39 -4.83 3.88 1.96
N ASP A 40 -5.44 4.54 0.99
CA ASP A 40 -5.06 5.88 0.57
C ASP A 40 -6.31 6.78 0.63
N PHE A 41 -6.14 8.05 0.96
CA PHE A 41 -7.19 9.06 0.82
C PHE A 41 -6.71 10.26 0.02
N THR A 42 -7.66 10.92 -0.61
CA THR A 42 -7.47 12.19 -1.30
C THR A 42 -8.63 13.10 -0.96
N MET A 43 -8.33 14.30 -0.51
CA MET A 43 -9.29 15.38 -0.32
C MET A 43 -8.86 16.57 -1.17
N LYS A 44 -9.82 17.24 -1.81
CA LYS A 44 -9.62 18.47 -2.57
C LYS A 44 -10.74 19.44 -2.20
N GLN A 45 -10.38 20.71 -2.00
CA GLN A 45 -11.31 21.81 -1.79
C GLN A 45 -10.99 22.92 -2.79
N ASP A 46 -11.96 23.27 -3.62
CA ASP A 46 -11.92 24.49 -4.41
C ASP A 46 -12.12 25.70 -3.48
N LEU A 47 -11.23 26.67 -3.58
CA LEU A 47 -11.25 27.85 -2.72
C LEU A 47 -12.16 28.94 -3.32
N PRO A 48 -12.59 29.94 -2.52
CA PRO A 48 -13.46 31.02 -3.01
C PRO A 48 -12.84 31.88 -4.11
N VAL A 49 -11.52 31.78 -4.30
CA VAL A 49 -10.79 32.43 -5.40
C VAL A 49 -10.88 31.55 -6.64
N LYS A 50 -11.39 32.11 -7.74
CA LYS A 50 -11.56 31.39 -9.02
C LYS A 50 -10.24 30.77 -9.46
N GLY A 51 -10.28 29.47 -9.75
CA GLY A 51 -9.11 28.71 -10.22
C GLY A 51 -8.19 28.21 -9.11
N LEU A 52 -8.37 28.65 -7.86
CA LEU A 52 -7.55 28.22 -6.72
C LEU A 52 -8.15 26.97 -6.05
N SER A 53 -7.32 25.97 -5.78
CA SER A 53 -7.74 24.75 -5.07
C SER A 53 -6.63 24.22 -4.16
N LEU A 54 -7.04 23.63 -3.04
CA LEU A 54 -6.17 22.94 -2.10
C LEU A 54 -6.46 21.45 -2.14
N SER A 55 -5.45 20.60 -2.07
CA SER A 55 -5.65 19.16 -1.90
C SER A 55 -4.71 18.56 -0.87
N LEU A 56 -5.21 17.56 -0.15
CA LEU A 56 -4.48 16.76 0.82
C LEU A 56 -4.60 15.29 0.40
N ASN A 57 -3.47 14.63 0.17
CA ASN A 57 -3.40 13.20 -0.05
C ASN A 57 -2.72 12.53 1.14
N GLY A 58 -3.27 11.41 1.60
CA GLY A 58 -2.61 10.50 2.52
C GLY A 58 -2.43 9.15 1.85
N LEU A 59 -1.20 8.68 1.77
CA LEU A 59 -0.84 7.39 1.19
C LEU A 59 -0.43 6.42 2.30
N ASN A 60 -0.93 5.19 2.21
CA ASN A 60 -0.68 4.11 3.17
C ASN A 60 -0.99 4.51 4.64
N ILE A 61 -2.17 5.06 4.88
CA ILE A 61 -2.50 5.72 6.16
C ILE A 61 -2.46 4.82 7.40
N PHE A 62 -2.55 3.50 7.25
CA PHE A 62 -2.50 2.55 8.36
C PHE A 62 -1.12 1.91 8.57
N HIS A 63 -0.13 2.23 7.72
CA HIS A 63 1.24 1.74 7.87
C HIS A 63 1.34 0.20 8.04
N ASN A 64 0.53 -0.54 7.28
CA ASN A 64 0.48 -1.99 7.40
C ASN A 64 1.81 -2.63 6.99
N GLY A 65 2.26 -3.61 7.77
CA GLY A 65 3.42 -4.42 7.45
C GLY A 65 3.16 -5.31 6.22
N ILE A 66 4.15 -5.42 5.35
CA ILE A 66 4.18 -6.36 4.23
C ILE A 66 5.11 -7.50 4.60
N GLU A 67 4.53 -8.68 4.75
CA GLU A 67 5.26 -9.88 5.10
C GLU A 67 5.78 -10.57 3.83
N SER A 68 7.04 -11.03 3.88
CA SER A 68 7.59 -11.94 2.88
C SER A 68 7.86 -13.29 3.52
N PHE A 69 7.45 -14.37 2.88
CA PHE A 69 7.67 -15.73 3.35
C PHE A 69 8.34 -16.61 2.29
N ARG A 70 8.98 -17.68 2.75
CA ARG A 70 9.47 -18.77 1.89
C ARG A 70 8.77 -20.06 2.29
N LYS A 71 8.43 -20.89 1.31
CA LYS A 71 7.77 -22.18 1.54
C LYS A 71 8.82 -23.28 1.46
N PHE A 72 9.37 -23.69 2.61
CA PHE A 72 10.35 -24.77 2.65
C PHE A 72 10.37 -25.50 3.97
N ARG A 73 10.96 -26.68 3.94
CA ARG A 73 11.11 -27.55 5.10
C ARG A 73 12.37 -27.15 5.89
N LEU A 74 12.21 -26.76 7.15
CA LEU A 74 13.33 -26.37 8.03
C LEU A 74 14.15 -27.57 8.54
N THR A 75 13.52 -28.74 8.67
CA THR A 75 14.13 -29.97 9.21
C THR A 75 13.62 -31.18 8.45
N LYS A 76 14.47 -32.18 8.20
CA LYS A 76 14.21 -33.31 7.29
C LYS A 76 12.86 -34.02 7.50
N ASP A 77 12.35 -34.06 8.73
CA ASP A 77 11.12 -34.76 9.10
C ASP A 77 9.91 -33.84 9.39
N SER A 78 10.05 -32.53 9.19
CA SER A 78 8.98 -31.55 9.44
C SER A 78 8.11 -31.29 8.19
N PRO A 79 6.84 -30.87 8.35
CA PRO A 79 6.02 -30.43 7.22
C PRO A 79 6.61 -29.18 6.55
N ILE A 80 6.23 -28.93 5.28
CA ILE A 80 6.56 -27.67 4.60
C ILE A 80 5.71 -26.56 5.24
N THR A 81 6.37 -25.59 5.86
CA THR A 81 5.73 -24.44 6.52
C THR A 81 6.04 -23.15 5.79
N GLU A 82 5.17 -22.15 5.99
CA GLU A 82 5.45 -20.77 5.59
C GLU A 82 6.40 -20.16 6.62
N ASN A 83 7.64 -19.93 6.20
CA ASN A 83 8.66 -19.36 7.06
C ASN A 83 8.76 -17.86 6.76
N LEU A 84 8.44 -17.02 7.74
CA LEU A 84 8.57 -15.56 7.63
C LEU A 84 10.04 -15.19 7.42
N VAL A 85 10.32 -14.42 6.38
CA VAL A 85 11.67 -13.96 6.01
C VAL A 85 11.88 -12.52 6.44
N SER A 86 10.92 -11.66 6.17
CA SER A 86 11.01 -10.24 6.47
C SER A 86 9.63 -9.61 6.60
N VAL A 87 9.59 -8.50 7.32
CA VAL A 87 8.45 -7.58 7.37
C VAL A 87 8.95 -6.22 6.94
N LEU A 88 8.40 -5.70 5.85
CA LEU A 88 8.67 -4.35 5.38
C LEU A 88 7.53 -3.43 5.83
N TYR A 89 7.86 -2.25 6.32
CA TYR A 89 6.88 -1.23 6.69
C TYR A 89 6.99 -0.04 5.73
N PRO A 90 6.17 0.01 4.65
CA PRO A 90 6.19 1.14 3.75
C PRO A 90 5.78 2.42 4.47
N PRO A 91 6.42 3.56 4.19
CA PRO A 91 6.13 4.80 4.90
C PRO A 91 4.70 5.27 4.61
N THR A 92 4.11 5.95 5.60
CA THR A 92 2.92 6.77 5.40
C THR A 92 3.37 8.12 4.85
N ILE A 93 2.77 8.58 3.75
CA ILE A 93 3.16 9.84 3.10
C ILE A 93 1.95 10.76 3.02
N TYR A 94 2.11 11.99 3.49
CA TYR A 94 1.12 13.05 3.34
C TYR A 94 1.61 14.10 2.36
N GLN A 95 0.74 14.53 1.46
CA GLN A 95 1.05 15.53 0.44
C GLN A 95 -0.02 16.61 0.46
N LEU A 96 0.42 17.86 0.68
CA LEU A 96 -0.42 19.04 0.55
C LEU A 96 -0.08 19.74 -0.76
N ASN A 97 -1.09 20.01 -1.59
CA ASN A 97 -0.90 20.69 -2.86
C ASN A 97 -1.80 21.92 -2.94
N LEU A 98 -1.23 23.03 -3.38
CA LEU A 98 -1.96 24.23 -3.77
C LEU A 98 -1.88 24.35 -5.30
N ARG A 99 -3.01 24.54 -5.96
CA ARG A 99 -3.09 24.68 -7.42
C ARG A 99 -3.86 25.94 -7.78
N TYR A 100 -3.34 26.68 -8.74
CA TYR A 100 -4.00 27.81 -9.38
C TYR A 100 -4.07 27.58 -10.90
N ASN A 101 -5.27 27.64 -11.48
CA ASN A 101 -5.49 27.57 -12.92
C ASN A 101 -6.16 28.86 -13.40
N PHE A 102 -5.55 29.55 -14.38
CA PHE A 102 -6.06 30.78 -15.00
C PHE A 102 -6.95 30.46 -16.20
#